data_AF-A0A521CQ37-F1
#
_entry.id   AF-A0A521CQ37-F1
#
_cell.length_a   1.000
_cell.length_b   1.000
_cell.length_c   1.000
_cell.angle_alpha   90.00
_cell.angle_beta   90.00
_cell.angle_gamma   90.00
#
_symmetry.space_group_name_H-M   'P 1'
#
loop_
_entity.id
_entity.type
_entity.pdbx_description
1 polymer ?
#
loop_
_entity_poly.entity_id
_entity_poly.type
_entity_poly.pdbx_seq_one_letter_code
_entity_poly.pdbx_strand_id
1 'polypeptide(L)'
;MKLKLIQSGGFAGRSKSAEEELSSYPKQVQEYLDGQIAAFQSKAALAPQSADPDSFRYFIEYKGSRIPCDDQIGQLPELAEIIIQLKAKLHY
;
A
#
# COMPACT_ATOMS: atom_id res chain seq x y z
N MET A 1 10.36 -12.02 1.05
CA MET A 1 8.96 -11.60 0.75
C MET A 1 8.99 -10.13 0.31
N LYS A 2 8.08 -9.66 -0.55
CA LYS A 2 8.13 -8.29 -1.08
C LYS A 2 6.85 -7.51 -0.83
N LEU A 3 7.01 -6.22 -0.51
CA LEU A 3 5.95 -5.22 -0.45
C LEU A 3 6.06 -4.34 -1.68
N LYS A 4 4.96 -4.12 -2.38
CA LYS A 4 4.93 -3.25 -3.55
C LYS A 4 3.98 -2.09 -3.31
N LEU A 5 4.47 -0.86 -3.46
CA LEU A 5 3.66 0.34 -3.45
C LEU A 5 3.40 0.77 -4.88
N ILE A 6 2.13 0.86 -5.25
CA ILE A 6 1.65 1.23 -6.59
C ILE A 6 0.96 2.59 -6.47
N GLN A 7 1.52 3.59 -7.13
CA GLN A 7 0.86 4.87 -7.35
C GLN A 7 0.08 4.81 -8.65
N SER A 8 -1.22 5.07 -8.56
CA SER A 8 -2.15 5.09 -9.70
C SER A 8 -3.00 6.35 -9.63
N GLY A 9 -3.18 7.03 -10.74
CA GLY A 9 -3.86 8.34 -10.81
C GLY A 9 -2.91 9.48 -11.17
N GLY A 10 -3.47 10.66 -11.40
CA GLY A 10 -2.77 11.83 -11.90
C GLY A 10 -2.78 11.98 -13.42
N PHE A 11 -2.59 13.21 -13.87
CA PHE A 11 -2.79 13.74 -15.24
C PHE A 11 -2.14 12.95 -16.38
N ALA A 12 -1.15 12.09 -16.11
CA ALA A 12 -0.40 11.35 -17.12
C ALA A 12 -0.81 9.87 -17.28
N GLY A 13 -1.70 9.33 -16.44
CA GLY A 13 -2.18 7.93 -16.54
C GLY A 13 -1.11 6.85 -16.36
N ARG A 14 0.13 7.20 -16.03
CA ARG A 14 1.23 6.25 -15.82
C ARG A 14 1.26 5.80 -14.37
N SER A 15 1.00 4.52 -14.14
CA SER A 15 1.21 3.92 -12.82
C SER A 15 2.70 3.80 -12.53
N LYS A 16 3.16 4.33 -11.39
CA LYS A 16 4.50 4.07 -10.87
C LYS A 16 4.41 3.00 -9.80
N SER A 17 5.42 2.14 -9.70
CA SER A 17 5.49 1.15 -8.63
C SER A 17 6.90 1.09 -8.05
N ALA A 18 6.97 0.99 -6.72
CA ALA A 18 8.20 0.75 -5.97
C ALA A 18 8.04 -0.56 -5.20
N GLU A 19 9.10 -1.35 -5.11
CA GLU A 19 9.12 -2.65 -4.42
C GLU A 19 10.20 -2.62 -3.35
N GLU A 20 9.89 -3.17 -2.18
CA GLU A 20 10.83 -3.33 -1.07
C GLU A 20 10.79 -4.75 -0.54
N GLU A 21 11.96 -5.28 -0.19
CA GLU A 21 12.07 -6.62 0.34
C GLU A 21 11.84 -6.64 1.86
N LEU A 22 10.75 -7.27 2.27
CA LEU A 22 10.36 -7.43 3.67
C LEU A 22 11.19 -8.47 4.43
N SER A 23 12.12 -9.16 3.75
CA SER A 23 12.98 -10.19 4.36
C SER A 23 13.89 -9.61 5.45
N SER A 24 14.23 -8.33 5.35
CA SER A 24 15.09 -7.61 6.29
C SER A 24 14.34 -6.96 7.46
N TYR A 25 13.01 -7.01 7.45
CA TYR A 25 12.14 -6.34 8.42
C TYR A 25 11.59 -7.32 9.46
N PRO A 26 11.21 -6.84 10.66
CA PRO A 26 10.68 -7.68 11.70
C PRO A 26 9.37 -8.35 11.28
N LYS A 27 9.13 -9.56 11.81
CA LYS A 27 7.91 -10.35 11.52
C LYS A 27 6.62 -9.59 11.88
N GLN A 28 6.69 -8.67 12.83
CA GLN A 28 5.57 -7.82 13.24
C GLN A 28 4.99 -7.00 12.07
N VAL A 29 5.83 -6.53 11.14
CA VAL A 29 5.37 -5.82 9.93
C VAL A 29 4.57 -6.76 9.03
N GLN A 30 5.01 -8.01 8.91
CA GLN A 30 4.34 -9.03 8.10
C GLN A 30 2.99 -9.39 8.73
N GLU A 31 2.96 -9.65 10.04
CA GLU A 31 1.74 -9.97 10.79
C GLU A 31 0.71 -8.83 10.74
N TYR A 32 1.18 -7.58 10.83
CA TYR A 32 0.33 -6.40 10.69
C TYR A 32 -0.29 -6.30 9.28
N LEU A 33 0.52 -6.46 8.23
CA LEU A 33 0.03 -6.47 6.84
C LEU A 33 -0.94 -7.61 6.58
N ASP A 34 -0.67 -8.80 7.09
CA ASP A 34 -1.57 -9.95 7.01
C ASP A 34 -2.92 -9.64 7.68
N GLY A 35 -2.91 -8.99 8.86
CA GLY A 35 -4.12 -8.54 9.54
C GLY A 35 -4.92 -7.49 8.77
N GLN A 36 -4.24 -6.50 8.18
CA GLN A 36 -4.88 -5.46 7.36
C GLN A 36 -5.51 -6.03 6.09
N ILE A 37 -4.84 -6.96 5.41
CA ILE A 37 -5.38 -7.63 4.23
C ILE A 37 -6.59 -8.47 4.60
N ALA A 38 -6.53 -9.23 5.69
CA ALA A 38 -7.67 -10.03 6.15
C ALA A 38 -8.88 -9.15 6.51
N ALA A 39 -8.64 -8.02 7.18
CA ALA A 39 -9.68 -7.04 7.51
C ALA A 39 -10.27 -6.38 6.25
N PHE A 40 -9.42 -6.03 5.27
CA PHE A 40 -9.85 -5.44 4.01
C PHE A 40 -10.65 -6.43 3.16
N GLN A 41 -10.20 -7.67 3.00
CA GLN A 41 -10.94 -8.70 2.28
C GLN A 41 -12.32 -8.95 2.90
N SER A 42 -12.42 -8.86 4.22
CA SER A 42 -13.70 -8.97 4.94
C SER A 42 -14.61 -7.75 4.74
N LYS A 43 -14.05 -6.56 4.48
CA LYS A 43 -14.79 -5.30 4.28
C LYS A 43 -15.06 -4.96 2.80
N ALA A 44 -14.32 -5.52 1.86
CA ALA A 44 -14.41 -5.22 0.43
C ALA A 44 -15.79 -5.54 -0.19
N ALA A 45 -16.64 -6.27 0.52
CA ALA A 45 -18.03 -6.50 0.14
C ALA A 45 -18.92 -5.24 0.22
N LEU A 46 -18.49 -4.16 0.89
CA LEU A 46 -19.29 -2.96 1.16
C LEU A 46 -18.52 -1.66 0.90
N ALA A 47 -18.31 -1.28 -0.36
CA ALA A 47 -18.44 0.12 -0.81
C ALA A 47 -17.99 0.30 -2.27
N PRO A 48 -18.82 0.91 -3.13
CA PRO A 48 -18.30 1.65 -4.28
C PRO A 48 -17.62 2.91 -3.73
N GLN A 49 -16.28 2.91 -3.65
CA GLN A 49 -15.55 4.14 -3.36
C GLN A 49 -15.61 5.04 -4.60
N SER A 50 -16.66 5.84 -4.68
CA SER A 50 -16.70 7.07 -5.48
C SER A 50 -15.54 7.93 -5.04
N ALA A 51 -14.47 7.91 -5.82
CA ALA A 51 -13.30 8.73 -5.55
C ALA A 51 -12.97 9.49 -6.82
N ASP A 52 -12.67 10.78 -6.65
CA ASP A 52 -12.28 11.69 -7.71
C ASP A 52 -11.25 11.04 -8.64
N PRO A 53 -11.44 11.12 -9.97
CA PRO A 53 -10.53 10.53 -10.94
C PRO A 53 -9.16 11.24 -10.99
N ASP A 54 -9.06 12.46 -10.45
CA ASP A 54 -7.88 13.31 -10.55
C ASP A 54 -6.85 13.11 -9.41
N SER A 55 -7.23 12.46 -8.32
CA SER A 55 -6.35 12.31 -7.15
C SER A 55 -5.39 11.12 -7.30
N PHE A 56 -4.11 11.34 -6.97
CA PHE A 56 -3.12 10.26 -6.83
C PHE A 56 -3.56 9.28 -5.74
N ARG A 57 -3.67 8.00 -6.09
CA ARG A 57 -3.97 6.91 -5.16
C ARG A 57 -2.76 6.02 -5.00
N TYR A 58 -2.51 5.61 -3.77
CA TYR A 58 -1.47 4.65 -3.45
C TYR A 58 -2.13 3.33 -3.08
N PHE A 59 -1.56 2.22 -3.55
CA PHE A 59 -2.01 0.88 -3.23
C PHE A 59 -0.81 0.05 -2.79
N ILE A 60 -1.00 -0.74 -1.75
CA ILE A 60 -0.01 -1.70 -1.27
C ILE A 60 -0.41 -3.08 -1.80
N GLU A 61 0.54 -3.76 -2.42
CA GLU A 61 0.44 -5.14 -2.83
C GLU A 61 1.40 -6.00 -1.99
N TYR A 62 0.83 -6.98 -1.31
CA TYR A 62 1.56 -7.94 -0.47
C TYR A 62 0.90 -9.32 -0.61
N LYS A 63 1.72 -10.35 -0.82
CA LYS A 63 1.26 -11.74 -1.07
C LYS A 63 0.20 -11.86 -2.19
N GLY A 64 0.28 -11.02 -3.21
CA GLY A 64 -0.69 -11.00 -4.32
C GLY A 64 -2.05 -10.39 -3.97
N SER A 65 -2.24 -9.89 -2.74
CA SER A 65 -3.39 -9.09 -2.35
C SER A 65 -3.06 -7.61 -2.44
N ARG A 66 -3.97 -6.83 -3.01
CA ARG A 66 -3.84 -5.39 -3.18
C ARG A 66 -4.86 -4.67 -2.29
N ILE A 67 -4.36 -3.75 -1.46
CA ILE A 67 -5.18 -2.91 -0.59
C ILE A 67 -4.83 -1.43 -0.82
N PRO A 68 -5.79 -0.50 -0.69
CA PRO A 68 -5.49 0.93 -0.70
C PRO A 68 -4.50 1.29 0.43
N CYS A 69 -3.53 2.13 0.13
CA CYS A 69 -2.58 2.67 1.09
C CYS A 69 -3.20 3.86 1.81
N ASP A 70 -4.11 3.59 2.73
CA ASP A 70 -4.77 4.61 3.54
C ASP A 70 -3.92 4.99 4.77
N ASP A 71 -4.23 6.13 5.41
CA ASP A 71 -3.54 6.61 6.62
C ASP A 71 -3.54 5.59 7.78
N GLN A 72 -4.51 4.67 7.80
CA GLN A 72 -4.58 3.61 8.81
C GLN A 72 -3.44 2.60 8.72
N ILE A 73 -2.88 2.36 7.52
CA ILE A 73 -1.77 1.42 7.35
C ILE A 73 -0.46 2.00 7.92
N GLY A 74 -0.34 3.33 7.97
CA GLY A 74 0.80 4.04 8.57
C GLY A 74 0.82 4.06 10.10
N GLN A 75 -0.09 3.36 10.79
CA GLN A 75 -0.11 3.35 12.26
C GLN A 75 1.05 2.57 12.88
N LEU A 76 1.61 1.60 12.17
CA LEU A 76 2.83 0.92 12.61
C LEU A 76 4.04 1.76 12.17
N PRO A 77 4.88 2.27 13.10
CA PRO A 77 5.97 3.19 12.75
C PRO A 77 6.97 2.59 11.76
N GLU A 78 7.29 1.30 11.91
CA GLU A 78 8.18 0.58 10.99
C GLU A 78 7.60 0.50 9.57
N LEU A 79 6.29 0.28 9.44
CA LEU A 79 5.61 0.25 8.15
C LEU A 79 5.47 1.65 7.56
N ALA A 80 5.27 2.67 8.40
CA ALA A 80 5.26 4.06 7.97
C ALA A 80 6.61 4.46 7.36
N GLU A 81 7.73 4.07 7.96
CA GLU A 81 9.06 4.29 7.38
C GLU A 81 9.24 3.58 6.04
N ILE A 82 8.80 2.31 5.93
CA ILE A 82 8.84 1.57 4.65
C ILE A 82 8.02 2.29 3.59
N ILE A 83 6.81 2.73 3.92
CA ILE A 83 5.92 3.44 2.99
C ILE A 83 6.53 4.78 2.58
N ILE A 84 7.16 5.52 3.50
CA ILE A 84 7.86 6.77 3.20
C ILE A 84 9.01 6.52 2.21
N GLN A 85 9.83 5.48 2.45
CA GLN A 85 10.90 5.10 1.53
C GLN A 85 10.38 4.70 0.15
N LEU A 86 9.30 3.90 0.10
CA LEU A 86 8.63 3.52 -1.14
C LEU A 86 8.04 4.72 -1.88
N LYS A 87 7.41 5.67 -1.16
CA LYS A 87 6.91 6.93 -1.74
C LYS A 87 8.06 7.79 -2.28
N ALA A 88 9.20 7.86 -1.59
CA ALA A 88 10.38 8.56 -2.09
C ALA A 88 10.92 7.94 -3.38
N LYS A 89 10.93 6.59 -3.48
CA LYS A 89 11.29 5.86 -4.71
C LYS A 89 10.32 6.12 -5.88
N LEU A 90 9.05 6.45 -5.60
CA LEU A 90 8.05 6.80 -6.62
C LEU A 90 8.21 8.23 -7.15
N HIS A 91 8.73 9.15 -6.34
CA HIS A 91 8.90 10.56 -6.70
C HIS A 91 10.19 10.88 -7.47
N TYR A 92 11.12 9.92 -7.55
CA TYR A 92 12.28 9.98 -8.45
C TYR A 92 11.95 9.50 -9.89
#